data_AF-A0AAW2TLP9-F1
#
_entry.id   AF-A0AAW2TLP9-F1
#
_cell.length_a   1.000
_cell.length_b   1.000
_cell.length_c   1.000
_cell.angle_alpha   90.00
_cell.angle_beta   90.00
_cell.angle_gamma   90.00
#
_symmetry.space_group_name_H-M   'P 1'
#
loop_
_entity.id
_entity.type
_entity.pdbx_description
1 polymer ?
#
loop_
_entity_poly.entity_id
_entity_poly.type
_entity_poly.pdbx_seq_one_letter_code
_entity_poly.pdbx_strand_id
1 'polypeptide(L)'
;MEVLHLLLLQRVEQPETFRYHWHCEEVKLVNLCFADDLLLFYREDVHSVHLFKDALISFADWSGLEANVWKSQLIVSKSAMDMKSLLLNVLGFQEGTFPVRYFGLLLISSRLTAGDCKCLILKVDERLKSWGKLLSFVVRVQLLR
;
A
#
# COMPACT_ATOMS: atom_id res chain seq x y z
N MET A 1 -3.78 11.46 -8.54
CA MET A 1 -3.74 9.99 -8.43
C MET A 1 -4.82 9.27 -9.22
N GLU A 2 -6.01 9.85 -9.43
CA GLU A 2 -7.06 9.21 -10.26
C GLU A 2 -6.59 8.90 -11.69
N VAL A 3 -5.82 9.81 -12.31
CA VAL A 3 -5.23 9.58 -13.65
C VAL A 3 -4.35 8.33 -13.68
N LEU A 4 -3.51 8.12 -12.65
CA LEU A 4 -2.69 6.92 -12.54
C LEU A 4 -3.55 5.66 -12.40
N HIS A 5 -4.61 5.71 -11.58
CA HIS A 5 -5.55 4.60 -11.43
C HIS A 5 -6.22 4.23 -12.77
N LEU A 6 -6.73 5.22 -13.51
CA LEU A 6 -7.36 4.99 -14.81
C LEU A 6 -6.36 4.44 -15.84
N LEU A 7 -5.14 4.96 -15.85
CA LEU A 7 -4.07 4.49 -16.75
C LEU A 7 -3.64 3.05 -16.43
N LEU A 8 -3.65 2.65 -15.16
CA LEU A 8 -3.42 1.26 -14.76
C LEU A 8 -4.56 0.34 -15.21
N LEU A 9 -5.81 0.76 -15.00
CA LEU A 9 -6.97 -0.01 -15.48
C LEU A 9 -6.95 -0.18 -17.00
N GLN A 10 -6.66 0.89 -17.75
CA GLN A 10 -6.55 0.83 -19.20
C GLN A 10 -5.49 -0.18 -19.65
N ARG A 11 -4.34 -0.26 -18.97
CA ARG A 11 -3.30 -1.24 -19.32
C ARG A 11 -3.66 -2.66 -18.92
N VAL A 12 -4.32 -2.84 -17.77
CA VAL A 12 -4.78 -4.15 -17.29
C VAL A 12 -5.90 -4.73 -18.15
N GLU A 13 -6.75 -3.87 -18.75
CA GLU A 13 -7.80 -4.29 -19.68
C GLU A 13 -7.29 -4.67 -21.07
N GLN A 14 -6.04 -4.35 -21.41
CA GLN A 14 -5.46 -4.83 -22.67
C GLN A 14 -5.20 -6.35 -22.58
N PRO A 15 -5.48 -7.11 -23.65
CA PRO A 15 -5.56 -8.58 -23.61
C PRO A 15 -4.22 -9.32 -23.41
N GLU A 16 -3.14 -8.63 -23.02
CA GLU A 16 -1.85 -9.25 -22.78
C GLU A 16 -1.64 -9.52 -21.29
N THR A 17 -1.95 -10.76 -20.89
CA THR A 17 -1.32 -11.53 -19.81
C THR A 17 -1.28 -10.96 -18.39
N PHE A 18 -1.94 -9.85 -18.07
CA PHE A 18 -2.04 -9.40 -16.68
C PHE A 18 -2.83 -10.40 -15.82
N ARG A 19 -2.30 -10.71 -14.63
CA ARG A 19 -2.97 -11.59 -13.66
C ARG A 19 -3.08 -10.90 -12.32
N TYR A 20 -4.31 -10.86 -11.81
CA TYR A 20 -4.57 -10.40 -10.45
C TYR A 20 -3.91 -11.32 -9.43
N HIS A 21 -3.54 -10.74 -8.30
CA HIS A 21 -3.26 -11.52 -7.11
C HIS A 21 -4.54 -12.29 -6.71
N TRP A 22 -4.41 -13.54 -6.27
CA TRP A 22 -5.53 -14.45 -6.05
C TRP A 22 -6.62 -13.94 -5.08
N HIS A 23 -6.24 -13.16 -4.07
CA HIS A 23 -7.21 -12.49 -3.17
C HIS A 23 -7.82 -11.20 -3.73
N CYS A 24 -7.27 -10.67 -4.82
CA CYS A 24 -7.65 -9.39 -5.40
C CYS A 24 -8.47 -9.55 -6.69
N GLU A 25 -8.65 -10.78 -7.17
CA GLU A 25 -9.33 -11.08 -8.43
C GLU A 25 -10.83 -10.79 -8.36
N GLU A 26 -11.50 -11.16 -7.27
CA GLU A 26 -12.95 -10.94 -7.10
C GLU A 26 -13.32 -9.45 -7.12
N VAL A 27 -12.49 -8.62 -6.51
CA VAL A 27 -12.67 -7.17 -6.42
C VAL A 27 -11.95 -6.41 -7.54
N LYS A 28 -11.25 -7.12 -8.43
CA LYS A 28 -10.37 -6.56 -9.48
C LYS A 28 -9.44 -5.46 -8.95
N LEU A 29 -8.90 -5.67 -7.75
CA LEU A 29 -8.08 -4.67 -7.07
C LEU A 29 -6.67 -4.64 -7.67
N VAL A 30 -6.34 -3.54 -8.34
CA VAL A 30 -5.01 -3.29 -8.94
C VAL A 30 -4.17 -2.39 -8.05
N ASN A 31 -4.78 -1.36 -7.47
CA ASN A 31 -4.08 -0.37 -6.68
C ASN A 31 -4.96 0.25 -5.59
N LEU A 32 -4.31 0.74 -4.54
CA LEU A 32 -4.91 1.63 -3.53
C LEU A 32 -4.05 2.88 -3.46
N CYS A 33 -4.69 4.04 -3.56
CA CYS A 33 -4.03 5.34 -3.50
C CYS A 33 -4.63 6.14 -2.36
N PHE A 34 -3.80 6.65 -1.46
CA PHE A 34 -4.23 7.62 -0.46
C PHE A 34 -3.17 8.71 -0.30
N ALA A 35 -3.55 9.96 -0.56
CA ALA A 35 -2.62 11.08 -0.70
C ALA A 35 -1.48 10.72 -1.66
N ASP A 36 -0.25 10.65 -1.16
CA ASP A 36 0.97 10.34 -1.92
C ASP A 36 1.38 8.86 -1.81
N ASP A 37 0.72 8.07 -0.96
CA ASP A 37 1.06 6.66 -0.73
C ASP A 37 0.27 5.74 -1.66
N LEU A 38 1.01 4.97 -2.47
CA LEU A 38 0.48 4.03 -3.46
C LEU A 38 0.80 2.58 -3.08
N LEU A 39 -0.21 1.72 -3.07
CA LEU A 39 -0.06 0.27 -3.04
C LEU A 39 -0.47 -0.31 -4.38
N LEU A 40 0.35 -1.20 -4.94
CA LEU A 40 0.08 -1.92 -6.18
C LEU A 40 -0.05 -3.42 -5.87
N PHE A 41 -1.07 -4.07 -6.42
CA PHE A 41 -1.38 -5.47 -6.19
C PHE A 41 -1.41 -6.21 -7.52
N TYR A 42 -0.61 -7.26 -7.62
CA TYR A 42 -0.53 -8.09 -8.82
C TYR A 42 0.08 -9.45 -8.49
N ARG A 43 -0.10 -10.40 -9.40
CA ARG A 43 0.56 -11.70 -9.29
C ARG A 43 2.03 -11.59 -9.69
N GLU A 44 2.89 -12.28 -8.95
CA GLU A 44 4.30 -12.48 -9.27
C GLU A 44 4.55 -12.95 -10.71
N ASP A 45 4.76 -12.00 -11.62
CA ASP A 45 5.06 -12.21 -13.03
C ASP A 45 5.83 -11.01 -13.59
N VAL A 46 6.74 -11.29 -14.52
CA VAL A 46 7.61 -10.32 -15.18
C VAL A 46 6.78 -9.33 -16.01
N HIS A 47 5.79 -9.82 -16.75
CA HIS A 47 4.93 -8.99 -17.60
C HIS A 47 4.14 -7.98 -16.78
N SER A 48 3.54 -8.45 -15.68
CA SER A 48 2.80 -7.58 -14.76
C SER A 48 3.69 -6.47 -14.19
N VAL A 49 4.93 -6.78 -13.80
CA VAL A 49 5.87 -5.75 -13.30
C VAL A 49 6.25 -4.73 -14.36
N HIS A 50 6.53 -5.17 -15.59
CA HIS A 50 6.81 -4.25 -16.67
C HIS A 50 5.63 -3.32 -16.96
N LEU A 51 4.41 -3.87 -16.97
CA LEU A 51 3.19 -3.08 -17.14
C LEU A 51 3.07 -1.96 -16.08
N PHE A 52 3.33 -2.26 -14.80
CA PHE A 52 3.34 -1.23 -13.76
C PHE A 52 4.47 -0.23 -13.93
N LYS A 53 5.67 -0.69 -14.28
CA LYS A 53 6.82 0.19 -14.49
C LYS A 53 6.53 1.18 -15.63
N ASP A 54 6.01 0.69 -16.74
CA ASP A 54 5.66 1.52 -17.90
C ASP A 54 4.52 2.49 -17.57
N ALA A 55 3.56 2.04 -16.74
CA ALA A 55 2.50 2.89 -16.24
C ALA A 55 3.02 4.04 -15.37
N LEU A 56 3.94 3.75 -14.45
CA LEU A 56 4.55 4.74 -13.58
C LEU A 56 5.40 5.73 -14.39
N ILE A 57 6.16 5.26 -15.39
CA ILE A 57 6.94 6.12 -16.28
C ILE A 57 6.01 7.04 -17.07
N SER A 58 4.97 6.51 -17.71
CA SER A 58 4.01 7.33 -18.47
C SER A 58 3.32 8.37 -17.59
N PHE A 59 2.99 8.01 -16.35
CA PHE A 59 2.41 8.95 -15.40
C PHE A 59 3.42 10.03 -14.98
N ALA A 60 4.68 9.67 -14.78
CA ALA A 60 5.75 10.62 -14.49
C ALA A 60 5.95 11.60 -15.66
N ASP A 61 5.95 11.11 -16.90
CA ASP A 61 6.07 11.95 -18.09
C ASP A 61 4.92 12.97 -18.20
N TRP A 62 3.70 12.58 -17.83
CA TRP A 62 2.52 13.45 -17.91
C TRP A 62 2.39 14.43 -16.76
N SER A 63 2.74 14.00 -15.54
CA SER A 63 2.51 14.77 -14.31
C SER A 63 3.75 15.48 -13.78
N GLY A 64 4.94 15.07 -14.22
CA GLY A 64 6.22 15.43 -13.62
C GLY A 64 6.48 14.81 -12.24
N LEU A 65 5.63 13.88 -11.77
CA LEU A 65 5.76 13.23 -10.47
C LEU A 65 6.38 11.85 -10.61
N GLU A 66 7.55 11.66 -9.99
CA GLU A 66 8.28 10.39 -10.00
C GLU A 66 8.10 9.60 -8.69
N ALA A 67 8.08 8.28 -8.81
CA ALA A 67 8.08 7.40 -7.65
C ALA A 67 9.43 7.46 -6.92
N ASN A 68 9.39 7.66 -5.60
CA ASN A 68 10.60 7.69 -4.80
C ASN A 68 11.14 6.29 -4.53
N VAL A 69 12.13 5.88 -5.33
CA VAL A 69 12.80 4.57 -5.27
C VAL A 69 13.29 4.19 -3.87
N TRP A 70 13.71 5.15 -3.05
CA TRP A 70 14.21 4.90 -1.69
C TRP A 70 13.10 4.65 -0.66
N LYS A 71 11.89 5.15 -0.92
CA LYS A 71 10.71 4.94 -0.06
C LYS A 71 9.83 3.81 -0.56
N SER A 72 9.87 3.54 -1.87
CA SER A 72 9.13 2.45 -2.51
C SER A 72 9.75 1.10 -2.16
N GLN A 73 8.89 0.14 -1.83
CA GLN A 73 9.28 -1.21 -1.43
C GLN A 73 8.51 -2.24 -2.24
N LEU A 74 9.19 -3.32 -2.62
CA LEU A 74 8.58 -4.51 -3.18
C LEU A 74 8.49 -5.60 -2.12
N ILE A 75 7.28 -6.07 -1.83
CA ILE A 75 7.02 -7.16 -0.89
C ILE A 75 6.54 -8.36 -1.71
N VAL A 76 7.26 -9.48 -1.60
CA VAL A 76 6.95 -10.70 -2.36
C VAL A 76 6.48 -11.80 -1.40
N SER A 77 5.51 -12.61 -1.85
CA SER A 77 5.07 -13.81 -1.15
C SER A 77 6.23 -14.80 -0.96
N LYS A 78 6.20 -15.56 0.14
CA LYS A 78 7.19 -16.62 0.39
C LYS A 78 7.25 -17.68 -0.73
N SER A 79 6.16 -17.86 -1.48
CA SER A 79 6.08 -18.81 -2.59
C SER A 79 6.85 -18.40 -3.85
N ALA A 80 7.23 -17.12 -3.99
CA ALA A 80 7.92 -16.60 -5.19
C ALA A 80 9.24 -15.90 -4.89
N MET A 81 9.93 -16.37 -3.85
CA MET A 81 11.27 -15.86 -3.52
C MET A 81 12.27 -16.02 -4.66
N ASP A 82 12.09 -17.03 -5.53
CA ASP A 82 12.97 -17.26 -6.69
C ASP A 82 12.87 -16.13 -7.72
N MET A 83 11.69 -15.51 -7.88
CA MET A 83 11.47 -14.40 -8.82
C MET A 83 11.80 -13.04 -8.22
N LYS A 84 11.91 -12.95 -6.89
CA LYS A 84 12.09 -11.68 -6.16
C LYS A 84 13.27 -10.85 -6.68
N SER A 85 14.43 -11.47 -6.89
CA SER A 85 15.63 -10.75 -7.37
C SER A 85 15.41 -10.12 -8.74
N LEU A 86 14.72 -10.85 -9.63
CA LEU A 86 14.35 -10.36 -10.96
C LEU A 86 13.37 -9.19 -10.88
N LEU A 87 12.33 -9.29 -10.05
CA LEU A 87 11.33 -8.22 -9.90
C LEU A 87 11.95 -6.95 -9.28
N LEU A 88 12.84 -7.10 -8.29
CA LEU A 88 13.60 -6.00 -7.69
C LEU A 88 14.49 -5.32 -8.74
N ASN A 89 15.17 -6.09 -9.60
CA ASN A 89 16.01 -5.53 -10.66
C ASN A 89 15.19 -4.74 -11.69
N VAL A 90 13.96 -5.17 -12.00
CA VAL A 90 13.10 -4.45 -12.94
C VAL A 90 12.62 -3.12 -12.34
N LEU A 91 12.15 -3.10 -11.09
CA LEU A 91 11.60 -1.89 -10.45
C LEU A 91 12.67 -0.96 -9.86
N GLY A 92 13.80 -1.50 -9.43
CA GLY A 92 14.85 -0.77 -8.70
C GLY A 92 14.49 -0.42 -7.24
N PHE A 93 13.35 -0.90 -6.74
CA PHE A 93 12.88 -0.63 -5.37
C PHE A 93 13.64 -1.44 -4.32
N GLN A 94 13.53 -1.03 -3.06
CA GLN A 94 14.07 -1.80 -1.96
C GLN A 94 13.20 -3.02 -1.66
N GLU A 95 13.82 -4.07 -1.11
CA GLU A 95 13.07 -5.19 -0.55
C GLU A 95 12.27 -4.73 0.67
N GLY A 96 10.96 -4.99 0.65
CA GLY A 96 10.07 -4.83 1.80
C GLY A 96 9.75 -6.17 2.45
N THR A 97 9.52 -6.14 3.77
CA THR A 97 9.04 -7.31 4.53
C THR A 97 7.88 -6.90 5.42
N PHE A 98 6.94 -7.82 5.64
CA PHE A 98 5.85 -7.60 6.59
C PHE A 98 6.38 -7.67 8.04
N PRO A 99 5.79 -6.91 8.98
CA PRO A 99 4.67 -5.98 8.80
C PRO A 99 5.09 -4.60 8.27
N VAL A 100 4.33 -4.04 7.34
CA VAL A 100 4.61 -2.72 6.72
C VAL A 100 3.66 -1.67 7.26
N ARG A 101 4.14 -0.45 7.51
CA ARG A 101 3.27 0.65 7.94
C ARG A 101 2.67 1.36 6.73
N TYR A 102 1.34 1.37 6.64
CA TYR A 102 0.60 2.18 5.67
C TYR A 102 -0.31 3.13 6.45
N PHE A 103 -0.08 4.43 6.32
CA PHE A 103 -0.82 5.47 7.05
C PHE A 103 -0.85 5.30 8.59
N GLY A 104 0.26 4.82 9.16
CA GLY A 104 0.39 4.58 10.60
C GLY A 104 -0.29 3.30 11.11
N LEU A 105 -0.98 2.56 10.23
CA LEU A 105 -1.52 1.22 10.49
C LEU A 105 -0.50 0.18 10.05
N LEU A 106 -0.38 -0.91 10.82
CA LEU A 106 0.44 -2.05 10.44
C LEU A 106 -0.38 -2.93 9.48
N LEU A 107 0.10 -3.06 8.24
CA LEU A 107 -0.32 -4.09 7.32
C LEU A 107 0.41 -5.37 7.69
N ILE A 108 -0.37 -6.40 8.01
CA ILE A 108 0.12 -7.69 8.48
C ILE A 108 -0.45 -8.76 7.56
N SER A 109 0.38 -9.73 7.17
CA SER A 109 -0.05 -10.85 6.33
C SER A 109 -0.75 -11.97 7.12
N SER A 110 -0.66 -11.95 8.45
CA SER A 110 -1.32 -12.89 9.35
C SER A 110 -2.60 -12.31 9.95
N ARG A 111 -3.34 -13.14 10.70
CA ARG A 111 -4.46 -12.67 11.51
C ARG A 111 -3.97 -11.60 12.49
N LEU A 112 -4.70 -10.48 12.54
CA LEU A 112 -4.46 -9.38 13.47
C LEU A 112 -4.56 -9.90 14.91
N THR A 113 -3.52 -9.70 15.71
CA THR A 113 -3.54 -10.07 17.12
C THR A 113 -3.76 -8.86 18.01
N ALA A 114 -4.23 -9.08 19.25
CA ALA A 114 -4.36 -8.01 20.23
C ALA A 114 -3.02 -7.29 20.51
N GLY A 115 -1.89 -8.00 20.35
CA GLY A 115 -0.55 -7.43 20.47
C GLY A 115 -0.25 -6.39 19.40
N ASP A 116 -0.67 -6.64 18.16
CA ASP A 116 -0.45 -5.72 17.03
C ASP A 116 -1.23 -4.41 17.21
N CYS A 117 -2.44 -4.49 17.76
CA CYS A 117 -3.27 -3.34 18.08
C CYS A 117 -2.77 -2.53 19.28
N LYS A 118 -1.85 -3.06 20.09
CA LYS A 118 -1.39 -2.41 21.32
C LYS A 118 -0.84 -1.01 21.06
N CYS A 119 -0.10 -0.81 19.96
CA CYS A 119 0.43 0.52 19.61
C CYS A 119 -0.70 1.52 19.30
N LEU A 120 -1.76 1.10 18.63
CA LEU A 120 -2.93 1.94 18.35
C LEU A 120 -3.70 2.26 19.63
N ILE A 121 -3.91 1.27 20.49
CA ILE A 121 -4.58 1.44 21.78
C ILE A 121 -3.81 2.44 22.65
N LEU A 122 -2.48 2.32 22.73
CA LEU A 122 -1.64 3.25 23.48
C LEU A 122 -1.73 4.69 22.96
N LYS A 123 -1.74 4.88 21.63
CA LYS A 123 -1.93 6.21 21.03
C LYS A 123 -3.30 6.82 21.36
N VAL A 124 -4.35 6.01 21.37
CA VAL A 124 -5.69 6.44 21.78
C VAL A 124 -5.69 6.81 23.26
N ASP A 125 -5.11 5.98 24.11
CA ASP A 125 -5.03 6.21 25.55
C ASP A 125 -4.22 7.47 25.90
N GLU A 126 -3.07 7.71 25.24
CA GLU A 126 -2.31 8.95 25.37
C GLU A 126 -3.11 10.18 24.97
N ARG A 127 -3.86 10.09 23.86
CA ARG A 127 -4.74 11.18 23.40
C ARG A 127 -5.85 11.45 24.41
N LEU A 128 -6.51 10.43 24.94
CA LEU A 128 -7.54 10.56 25.97
C LEU A 128 -6.99 11.13 27.29
N LYS A 129 -5.80 10.71 27.69
CA LYS A 129 -5.10 11.26 28.87
C LYS A 129 -4.78 12.74 28.71
N SER A 130 -4.37 13.17 27.52
CA SER A 130 -4.12 14.58 27.22
C SER A 130 -5.39 15.44 27.39
N TRP A 131 -6.55 14.91 27.01
CA TRP A 131 -7.84 15.59 27.14
C TRP A 131 -8.26 15.74 28.60
N GLY A 132 -7.97 14.75 29.44
CA GLY A 132 -8.28 14.79 30.87
C GLY A 132 -7.67 15.98 31.60
N LYS A 133 -6.54 16.53 31.12
CA LYS A 133 -5.87 17.70 31.70
C LYS A 133 -6.37 19.04 31.17
N LEU A 134 -6.98 19.06 29.99
CA LEU A 134 -7.26 20.29 29.23
C LEU A 134 -8.75 20.58 29.03
N LEU A 135 -9.62 19.56 29.15
CA LEU A 135 -11.02 19.65 28.71
C LEU A 135 -12.01 19.31 29.83
N SER A 136 -13.11 20.06 29.88
CA SER A 136 -14.22 19.80 30.79
C SER A 136 -14.88 18.46 30.49
N PHE A 137 -15.61 17.91 31.48
CA PHE A 137 -16.32 16.63 31.31
C PHE A 137 -17.29 16.64 30.11
N VAL A 138 -18.07 17.73 29.96
CA VAL A 138 -19.04 17.88 28.86
C VAL A 138 -18.36 17.82 27.50
N VAL A 139 -17.24 18.55 27.35
CA VAL A 139 -16.48 18.57 26.09
C VAL A 139 -15.88 17.19 25.79
N ARG A 140 -15.41 16.46 26.80
CA ARG A 140 -14.91 15.10 26.64
C ARG A 140 -15.99 14.12 26.17
N VAL A 141 -17.20 14.20 26.74
CA VAL A 141 -18.34 13.37 26.32
C VAL A 141 -18.76 13.70 24.89
N GLN A 142 -18.74 14.98 24.51
CA GLN A 142 -19.04 15.41 23.14
C GLN A 142 -18.03 14.87 22.12
N LEU A 143 -16.73 14.83 22.46
CA LEU A 143 -15.66 14.35 21.56
C LEU A 143 -15.60 12.82 21.43
N LEU A 144 -16.17 12.08 22.38
CA LEU A 144 -16.27 10.62 22.33
C LEU A 144 -17.49 10.13 21.54
N ARG A 145 -18.40 11.05 21.18
CA ARG A 145 -19.68 10.77 20.53
C ARG A 145 -19.55 10.87 19.02
#